data_AF-A0A7C7WEA7-F1
#
_entry.id   AF-A0A7C7WEA7-F1
#
_cell.length_a   1.000
_cell.length_b   1.000
_cell.length_c   1.000
_cell.angle_alpha   90.00
_cell.angle_beta   90.00
_cell.angle_gamma   90.00
#
_symmetry.space_group_name_H-M   'P 1'
#
loop_
_entity.id
_entity.type
_entity.pdbx_description
1 polymer ?
#
loop_
_entity_poly.entity_id
_entity_poly.type
_entity_poly.pdbx_seq_one_letter_code
_entity_poly.pdbx_strand_id
1 'polypeptide(L)'
;MPRPPRPTPRRRRPPSAPRATSSGRPANPPRTPSWPCARAARVARLFAGFCRGSDIDEVRAVATSAIRDAPNGDEVLDAITGAGLPARIISGEEEARYGHLGAINGTTLTDGLIAELGGGSIQVGRVDDRLLARSMSAPLGAVRMTDAFLAGDIAARDDIKALRRHALDTFHRDPWISGAGRLVAMGGAVRTLAAMAQKAASYPLGEVHGYLMARDAMGDLIDRMAGLPRRERKRIPGLKADRADIMLAGAVVLDALMHVAEVDRVEVCAEGLRWGVFWEAFLAPAEPPLVEDVRATSVRDLAEVYGYDRPHCEHVARLALAIFDGLARLGVHDGDPREREWLASAALLHDVGHLLLGDPLRIEVVTVRGSGVAGRRGRGRMRGGSLALGPKGRIGLGQRALPFPCRQGVRTDTGARCDRLGEQHQHLSLQGQRAGIVDEPGALQTRDPPFELF
;
A
#
# COMPACT_ATOMS: atom_id res chain seq x y z
N MET A 1 -71.04 5.67 98.67
CA MET A 1 -69.90 5.00 98.02
C MET A 1 -70.02 5.13 96.50
N PRO A 2 -68.89 5.24 95.76
CA PRO A 2 -68.78 6.11 94.58
C PRO A 2 -69.05 5.44 93.22
N ARG A 3 -69.36 6.30 92.23
CA ARG A 3 -69.69 6.05 90.82
C ARG A 3 -68.49 5.60 89.97
N PRO A 4 -68.71 4.87 88.86
CA PRO A 4 -67.66 4.49 87.92
C PRO A 4 -67.21 5.67 87.02
N PRO A 5 -65.93 5.77 86.64
CA PRO A 5 -65.44 6.81 85.72
C PRO A 5 -65.69 6.48 84.24
N ARG A 6 -65.93 7.55 83.48
CA ARG A 6 -66.36 7.62 82.07
C ARG A 6 -65.25 7.32 81.04
N PRO A 7 -65.58 6.89 79.81
CA PRO A 7 -64.61 6.65 78.75
C PRO A 7 -64.08 7.94 78.11
N THR A 8 -62.80 7.93 77.74
CA THR A 8 -62.08 9.04 77.07
C THR A 8 -62.27 9.04 75.55
N PRO A 9 -62.21 10.21 74.87
CA PRO A 9 -62.64 10.37 73.48
C PRO A 9 -61.52 10.18 72.45
N ARG A 10 -61.91 9.67 71.27
CA ARG A 10 -61.10 9.41 70.07
C ARG A 10 -60.38 10.67 69.53
N ARG A 11 -59.09 10.57 69.24
CA ARG A 11 -58.32 11.56 68.47
C ARG A 11 -58.57 11.42 66.96
N ARG A 12 -58.88 12.54 66.29
CA ARG A 12 -59.09 12.68 64.84
C ARG A 12 -57.75 12.61 64.07
N ARG A 13 -57.76 11.98 62.89
CA ARG A 13 -56.65 11.97 61.91
C ARG A 13 -56.56 13.31 61.17
N PRO A 14 -55.35 13.80 60.84
CA PRO A 14 -55.14 14.98 59.98
C PRO A 14 -55.38 14.65 58.49
N PRO A 15 -55.60 15.66 57.62
CA PRO A 15 -56.05 15.49 56.24
C PRO A 15 -54.95 15.00 55.29
N SER A 16 -55.36 14.26 54.25
CA SER A 16 -54.54 13.68 53.20
C SER A 16 -53.89 14.73 52.28
N ALA A 17 -52.59 14.58 52.03
CA ALA A 17 -51.83 15.32 51.02
C ALA A 17 -52.25 14.92 49.57
N PRO A 18 -52.10 15.83 48.58
CA PRO A 18 -52.63 15.64 47.23
C PRO A 18 -51.86 14.58 46.43
N ARG A 19 -52.59 13.88 45.54
CA ARG A 19 -52.07 12.86 44.62
C ARG A 19 -51.02 13.46 43.67
N ALA A 20 -49.80 12.93 43.71
CA ALA A 20 -48.82 13.10 42.65
C ALA A 20 -49.32 12.37 41.39
N THR A 21 -49.31 13.09 40.27
CA THR A 21 -49.60 12.59 38.93
C THR A 21 -48.52 11.60 38.50
N SER A 22 -48.94 10.40 38.13
CA SER A 22 -48.09 9.35 37.58
C SER A 22 -47.76 9.64 36.12
N SER A 23 -46.53 10.06 35.82
CA SER A 23 -45.94 9.91 34.48
C SER A 23 -44.42 9.69 34.53
N GLY A 24 -43.97 8.88 35.48
CA GLY A 24 -42.64 8.26 35.42
C GLY A 24 -42.72 6.97 34.60
N ARG A 25 -42.46 7.03 33.29
CA ARG A 25 -41.99 5.83 32.59
C ARG A 25 -40.69 5.39 33.29
N PRO A 26 -40.52 4.14 33.70
CA PRO A 26 -39.22 3.68 34.16
C PRO A 26 -38.24 3.92 33.01
N ALA A 27 -37.14 4.64 33.29
CA ALA A 27 -36.02 4.70 32.36
C ALA A 27 -35.65 3.25 32.03
N ASN A 28 -35.62 2.93 30.74
CA ASN A 28 -35.15 1.62 30.29
C ASN A 28 -33.80 1.33 30.98
N PRO A 29 -33.58 0.11 31.51
CA PRO A 29 -32.26 -0.24 32.02
C PRO A 29 -31.22 0.02 30.91
N PRO A 30 -29.99 0.44 31.26
CA PRO A 30 -28.96 0.69 30.27
C PRO A 30 -28.82 -0.57 29.41
N ARG A 31 -29.11 -0.45 28.11
CA ARG A 31 -29.00 -1.56 27.17
C ARG A 31 -27.56 -2.06 27.22
N THR A 32 -27.37 -3.34 27.53
CA THR A 32 -26.07 -3.98 27.34
C THR A 32 -25.65 -3.80 25.89
N PRO A 33 -24.43 -3.26 25.62
CA PRO A 33 -23.98 -3.05 24.25
C PRO A 33 -24.04 -4.36 23.48
N SER A 34 -24.48 -4.30 22.22
CA SER A 34 -24.43 -5.47 21.36
C SER A 34 -22.99 -6.02 21.30
N TRP A 35 -22.82 -7.33 21.09
CA TRP A 35 -21.49 -7.93 21.03
C TRP A 35 -20.55 -7.27 19.99
N PRO A 36 -21.03 -6.86 18.79
CA PRO A 36 -20.26 -5.99 17.89
C PRO A 36 -19.81 -4.67 18.51
N CYS A 37 -20.70 -3.91 19.17
CA CYS A 37 -20.35 -2.65 19.85
C CYS A 37 -19.30 -2.87 20.95
N ALA A 38 -19.47 -3.91 21.78
CA ALA A 38 -18.54 -4.23 22.86
C ALA A 38 -17.13 -4.58 22.33
N ARG A 39 -17.05 -5.32 21.22
CA ARG A 39 -15.77 -5.62 20.56
C ARG A 39 -15.15 -4.37 19.94
N ALA A 40 -15.93 -3.54 19.24
CA ALA A 40 -15.45 -2.30 18.64
C ALA A 40 -14.88 -1.34 19.69
N ALA A 41 -15.63 -1.10 20.78
CA ALA A 41 -15.17 -0.27 21.90
C ALA A 41 -13.92 -0.83 22.59
N ARG A 42 -13.77 -2.16 22.68
CA ARG A 42 -12.55 -2.77 23.23
C ARG A 42 -11.33 -2.48 22.35
N VAL A 43 -11.44 -2.67 21.04
CA VAL A 43 -10.35 -2.38 20.10
C VAL A 43 -10.04 -0.89 20.07
N ALA A 44 -11.07 -0.04 20.06
CA ALA A 44 -10.91 1.41 20.11
C ALA A 44 -10.15 1.86 21.35
N ARG A 45 -10.45 1.31 22.53
CA ARG A 45 -9.70 1.60 23.77
C ARG A 45 -8.23 1.20 23.68
N LEU A 46 -7.92 0.08 23.04
CA LEU A 46 -6.53 -0.36 22.84
C LEU A 46 -5.77 0.63 21.93
N PHE A 47 -6.36 1.04 20.81
CA PHE A 47 -5.73 2.01 19.91
C PHE A 47 -5.61 3.40 20.54
N ALA A 48 -6.64 3.88 21.23
CA ALA A 48 -6.58 5.15 21.95
C ALA A 48 -5.50 5.12 23.06
N GLY A 49 -5.35 3.99 23.75
CA GLY A 49 -4.25 3.76 24.70
C GLY A 49 -2.88 3.79 24.03
N PHE A 50 -2.74 3.15 22.88
CA PHE A 50 -1.49 3.18 22.10
C PHE A 50 -1.13 4.59 21.62
N CYS A 51 -2.10 5.35 21.08
CA CYS A 51 -1.86 6.73 20.64
C CYS A 51 -1.40 7.62 21.81
N ARG A 52 -2.06 7.52 22.98
CA ARG A 52 -1.65 8.26 24.18
C ARG A 52 -0.28 7.84 24.70
N GLY A 53 0.02 6.55 24.71
CA GLY A 53 1.30 6.03 25.19
C GLY A 53 2.48 6.27 24.24
N SER A 54 2.21 6.70 23.00
CA SER A 54 3.23 7.00 21.99
C SER A 54 3.30 8.50 21.68
N ASP A 55 2.69 9.35 22.53
CA ASP A 55 2.65 10.81 22.38
C ASP A 55 2.22 11.28 20.97
N ILE A 56 1.18 10.65 20.41
CA ILE A 56 0.63 11.02 19.10
C ILE A 56 -0.28 12.23 19.24
N ASP A 57 0.11 13.37 18.65
CA ASP A 57 -0.62 14.63 18.69
C ASP A 57 -1.90 14.63 17.85
N GLU A 58 -1.90 13.94 16.70
CA GLU A 58 -3.00 13.95 15.74
C GLU A 58 -3.50 12.53 15.42
N VAL A 59 -4.80 12.30 15.63
CA VAL A 59 -5.46 11.03 15.32
C VAL A 59 -6.64 11.28 14.39
N ARG A 60 -6.56 10.75 13.17
CA ARG A 60 -7.67 10.72 12.21
C ARG A 60 -8.22 9.30 12.09
N ALA A 61 -9.43 9.07 12.62
CA ALA A 61 -10.11 7.79 12.54
C ALA A 61 -11.36 7.89 11.64
N VAL A 62 -11.54 6.89 10.77
CA VAL A 62 -12.67 6.84 9.84
C VAL A 62 -13.36 5.48 9.86
N ALA A 63 -14.67 5.48 9.63
CA ALA A 63 -15.54 4.32 9.60
C ALA A 63 -16.20 4.18 8.22
N THR A 64 -16.17 2.97 7.66
CA THR A 64 -16.52 2.67 6.26
C THR A 64 -17.84 1.89 6.13
N SER A 65 -18.08 1.27 4.97
CA SER A 65 -19.29 0.53 4.61
C SER A 65 -19.89 -0.36 5.71
N ALA A 66 -19.08 -1.08 6.49
CA ALA A 66 -19.60 -1.96 7.54
C ALA A 66 -20.35 -1.22 8.68
N ILE A 67 -19.94 0.01 9.00
CA ILE A 67 -20.60 0.85 10.00
C ILE A 67 -21.63 1.75 9.32
N ARG A 68 -21.28 2.35 8.18
CA ARG A 68 -22.18 3.23 7.41
C ARG A 68 -23.49 2.55 7.01
N ASP A 69 -23.43 1.30 6.59
CA ASP A 69 -24.59 0.59 6.04
C ASP A 69 -25.37 -0.20 7.12
N ALA A 70 -24.87 -0.24 8.36
CA ALA A 70 -25.48 -1.04 9.43
C ALA A 70 -26.67 -0.32 10.08
N PRO A 71 -27.81 -1.00 10.35
CA PRO A 71 -28.95 -0.41 11.04
C PRO A 71 -28.63 0.15 12.43
N ASN A 72 -27.60 -0.40 13.09
CA ASN A 72 -27.09 0.04 14.38
C ASN A 72 -25.69 0.68 14.25
N GLY A 73 -25.35 1.24 13.08
CA GLY A 73 -24.06 1.86 12.80
C GLY A 73 -23.70 2.98 13.78
N ASP A 74 -24.66 3.86 14.07
CA ASP A 74 -24.49 4.96 15.02
C ASP A 74 -24.15 4.46 16.44
N GLU A 75 -24.81 3.39 16.90
CA GLU A 75 -24.50 2.78 18.20
C GLU A 75 -23.06 2.22 18.25
N VAL A 76 -22.54 1.71 17.13
CA VAL A 76 -21.16 1.24 17.02
C VAL A 76 -20.18 2.41 16.99
N LEU A 77 -20.51 3.47 16.25
CA LEU A 77 -19.70 4.69 16.16
C LEU A 77 -19.57 5.34 17.54
N ASP A 78 -20.68 5.51 18.26
CA ASP A 78 -20.71 6.06 19.62
C ASP A 78 -19.87 5.23 20.59
N ALA A 79 -19.89 3.91 20.44
CA ALA A 79 -19.07 3.02 21.25
C ALA A 79 -17.56 3.17 20.95
N ILE A 80 -17.18 3.50 19.71
CA ILE A 80 -15.79 3.77 19.31
C ILE A 80 -15.35 5.16 19.79
N THR A 81 -16.18 6.18 19.62
CA THR A 81 -15.89 7.57 20.03
C THR A 81 -15.83 7.69 21.55
N GLY A 82 -16.79 7.10 22.27
CA GLY A 82 -16.77 7.00 23.73
C GLY A 82 -15.60 6.20 24.29
N ALA A 83 -14.94 5.37 23.48
CA ALA A 83 -13.72 4.65 23.82
C ALA A 83 -12.43 5.47 23.60
N GLY A 84 -12.54 6.70 23.08
CA GLY A 84 -11.42 7.65 22.94
C GLY A 84 -10.78 7.72 21.56
N LEU A 85 -11.39 7.14 20.51
CA LEU A 85 -10.97 7.38 19.13
C LEU A 85 -11.92 8.36 18.44
N PRO A 86 -11.45 9.47 17.86
CA PRO A 86 -12.30 10.46 17.19
C PRO A 86 -12.73 9.95 15.80
N ALA A 87 -13.49 8.86 15.76
CA ALA A 87 -13.96 8.24 14.53
C ALA A 87 -15.15 9.01 13.93
N ARG A 88 -15.16 9.16 12.60
CA ARG A 88 -16.31 9.63 11.83
C ARG A 88 -16.66 8.66 10.72
N ILE A 89 -17.93 8.57 10.34
CA ILE A 89 -18.34 7.83 9.15
C ILE A 89 -17.95 8.66 7.92
N ILE A 90 -17.40 7.99 6.90
CA ILE A 90 -17.09 8.59 5.60
C ILE A 90 -18.04 8.08 4.52
N SER A 91 -18.29 8.90 3.50
CA SER A 91 -19.07 8.52 2.32
C SER A 91 -18.31 7.53 1.43
N GLY A 92 -19.00 6.89 0.48
CA GLY A 92 -18.34 6.07 -0.54
C GLY A 92 -17.41 6.88 -1.46
N GLU A 93 -17.72 8.16 -1.67
CA GLU A 93 -16.88 9.09 -2.45
C GLU A 93 -15.61 9.47 -1.69
N GLU A 94 -15.72 9.73 -0.38
CA GLU A 94 -14.56 9.94 0.48
C GLU A 94 -13.67 8.70 0.56
N GLU A 95 -14.25 7.49 0.65
CA GLU A 95 -13.49 6.24 0.56
C GLU A 95 -12.73 6.14 -0.77
N ALA A 96 -13.37 6.46 -1.89
CA ALA A 96 -12.74 6.43 -3.20
C ALA A 96 -11.62 7.48 -3.33
N ARG A 97 -11.81 8.69 -2.80
CA ARG A 97 -10.79 9.75 -2.74
C ARG A 97 -9.60 9.31 -1.89
N TYR A 98 -9.82 8.77 -0.70
CA TYR A 98 -8.71 8.26 0.13
C TYR A 98 -8.03 7.06 -0.51
N GLY A 99 -8.79 6.20 -1.18
CA GLY A 99 -8.22 5.11 -1.96
C GLY A 99 -7.31 5.63 -3.09
N HIS A 100 -7.74 6.69 -3.78
CA HIS A 100 -6.94 7.40 -4.79
C HIS A 100 -5.66 7.97 -4.22
N LEU A 101 -5.73 8.76 -3.16
CA LEU A 101 -4.54 9.37 -2.55
C LEU A 101 -3.53 8.31 -2.09
N GLY A 102 -4.01 7.21 -1.51
CA GLY A 102 -3.15 6.07 -1.16
C GLY A 102 -2.50 5.42 -2.37
N ALA A 103 -3.24 5.19 -3.46
CA ALA A 103 -2.70 4.57 -4.67
C ALA A 103 -1.73 5.47 -5.42
N ILE A 104 -2.08 6.76 -5.59
CA ILE A 104 -1.39 7.66 -6.51
C ILE A 104 -0.08 8.20 -5.95
N ASN A 105 0.00 8.33 -4.63
CA ASN A 105 1.24 8.69 -3.93
C ASN A 105 2.12 7.47 -3.65
N GLY A 106 1.56 6.25 -3.67
CA GLY A 106 2.31 5.00 -3.54
C GLY A 106 2.74 4.35 -4.86
N THR A 107 2.27 4.84 -6.02
CA THR A 107 2.57 4.22 -7.33
C THR A 107 2.90 5.24 -8.42
N THR A 108 3.55 4.78 -9.49
CA THR A 108 3.73 5.60 -10.70
C THR A 108 2.55 5.47 -11.66
N LEU A 109 1.33 5.39 -11.15
CA LEU A 109 0.14 5.53 -11.98
C LEU A 109 0.02 7.00 -12.41
N THR A 110 -0.29 7.22 -13.68
CA THR A 110 -0.62 8.55 -14.23
C THR A 110 -2.04 8.46 -14.73
N ASP A 111 -2.27 7.57 -15.70
CA ASP A 111 -3.60 7.25 -16.21
C ASP A 111 -3.98 5.79 -15.96
N GLY A 112 -5.25 5.55 -15.67
CA GLY A 112 -5.83 4.21 -15.57
C GLY A 112 -6.91 4.09 -14.51
N LEU A 113 -7.05 2.90 -13.93
CA LEU A 113 -7.96 2.65 -12.82
C LEU A 113 -7.21 2.38 -11.52
N ILE A 114 -7.85 2.80 -10.45
CA ILE A 114 -7.57 2.35 -9.09
C ILE A 114 -8.77 1.56 -8.57
N ALA A 115 -8.53 0.56 -7.73
CA ALA A 115 -9.60 -0.17 -7.06
C ALA A 115 -9.23 -0.57 -5.63
N GLU A 116 -10.09 -0.28 -4.65
CA GLU A 116 -9.92 -0.77 -3.27
C GLU A 116 -10.98 -1.81 -2.96
N LEU A 117 -10.56 -3.07 -2.82
CA LEU A 117 -11.45 -4.17 -2.46
C LEU A 117 -11.47 -4.39 -0.94
N GLY A 118 -12.56 -3.97 -0.32
CA GLY A 118 -12.85 -4.17 1.09
C GLY A 118 -13.69 -5.41 1.39
N GLY A 119 -14.14 -5.52 2.64
CA GLY A 119 -15.05 -6.58 3.08
C GLY A 119 -16.51 -6.31 2.72
N GLY A 120 -16.97 -5.06 2.84
CA GLY A 120 -18.35 -4.65 2.57
C GLY A 120 -18.59 -4.05 1.18
N SER A 121 -17.57 -3.43 0.59
CA SER A 121 -17.65 -2.70 -0.68
C SER A 121 -16.37 -2.81 -1.49
N ILE A 122 -16.45 -2.37 -2.75
CA ILE A 122 -15.33 -2.02 -3.60
C ILE A 122 -15.48 -0.56 -4.03
N GLN A 123 -14.38 0.18 -4.06
CA GLN A 123 -14.30 1.49 -4.70
C GLN A 123 -13.49 1.36 -5.97
N VAL A 124 -13.94 1.97 -7.06
CA VAL A 124 -13.22 2.03 -8.34
C VAL A 124 -13.13 3.49 -8.77
N GLY A 125 -11.95 3.93 -9.18
CA GLY A 125 -11.70 5.29 -9.63
C GLY A 125 -10.98 5.34 -10.97
N ARG A 126 -11.41 6.23 -11.87
CA ARG A 126 -10.68 6.60 -13.07
C ARG A 126 -9.69 7.70 -12.72
N VAL A 127 -8.43 7.46 -13.04
CA VAL A 127 -7.35 8.42 -12.86
C VAL A 127 -6.91 8.90 -14.24
N ASP A 128 -6.89 10.21 -14.43
CA ASP A 128 -6.36 10.88 -15.63
C ASP A 128 -5.37 11.95 -15.13
N ASP A 129 -4.13 11.92 -15.63
CA ASP A 129 -3.02 12.76 -15.17
C ASP A 129 -2.87 12.83 -13.63
N ARG A 130 -2.87 11.66 -12.99
CA ARG A 130 -2.81 11.50 -11.52
C ARG A 130 -4.02 12.05 -10.74
N LEU A 131 -5.02 12.64 -11.39
CA LEU A 131 -6.22 13.17 -10.75
C LEU A 131 -7.37 12.17 -10.82
N LEU A 132 -8.18 12.10 -9.75
CA LEU A 132 -9.38 11.28 -9.72
C LEU A 132 -10.47 11.95 -10.57
N ALA A 133 -10.68 11.47 -11.79
CA ALA A 133 -11.65 12.03 -12.72
C ALA A 133 -13.08 11.54 -12.47
N ARG A 134 -13.24 10.25 -12.13
CA ARG A 134 -14.52 9.61 -11.82
C ARG A 134 -14.34 8.55 -10.75
N SER A 135 -15.38 8.27 -9.99
CA SER A 135 -15.36 7.15 -9.06
C SER A 135 -16.74 6.55 -8.85
N MET A 136 -16.75 5.30 -8.39
CA MET A 136 -17.94 4.61 -7.90
C MET A 136 -17.60 3.83 -6.63
N SER A 137 -18.63 3.60 -5.82
CA SER A 137 -18.58 2.72 -4.66
C SER A 137 -19.72 1.71 -4.76
N ALA A 138 -19.39 0.42 -4.84
CA ALA A 138 -20.35 -0.65 -5.03
C ALA A 138 -20.31 -1.67 -3.87
N PRO A 139 -21.45 -2.27 -3.49
CA PRO A 139 -21.52 -3.27 -2.43
C PRO A 139 -21.00 -4.65 -2.91
N LEU A 140 -19.77 -4.71 -3.43
CA LEU A 140 -19.12 -5.93 -3.95
C LEU A 140 -17.94 -6.39 -3.07
N GLY A 141 -17.99 -6.11 -1.76
CA GLY A 141 -16.91 -6.50 -0.85
C GLY A 141 -16.83 -8.02 -0.62
N ALA A 142 -15.64 -8.52 -0.30
CA ALA A 142 -15.36 -9.95 -0.20
C ALA A 142 -16.23 -10.68 0.84
N VAL A 143 -16.51 -10.06 1.99
CA VAL A 143 -17.38 -10.62 3.04
C VAL A 143 -18.82 -10.65 2.54
N ARG A 144 -19.32 -9.49 2.09
CA ARG A 144 -20.70 -9.33 1.61
C ARG A 144 -21.04 -10.30 0.47
N MET A 145 -20.12 -10.47 -0.48
CA MET A 145 -20.30 -11.37 -1.61
C MET A 145 -20.20 -12.85 -1.21
N THR A 146 -19.39 -13.18 -0.21
CA THR A 146 -19.33 -14.55 0.32
C THR A 146 -20.64 -14.94 1.01
N ASP A 147 -21.19 -14.03 1.82
CA ASP A 147 -22.44 -14.27 2.54
C ASP A 147 -23.65 -14.34 1.59
N ALA A 148 -23.69 -13.48 0.57
CA ALA A 148 -24.80 -13.41 -0.36
C ALA A 148 -24.83 -14.56 -1.39
N PHE A 149 -23.66 -15.02 -1.87
CA PHE A 149 -23.59 -15.96 -3.00
C PHE A 149 -22.99 -17.31 -2.65
N LEU A 150 -22.08 -17.42 -1.69
CA LEU A 150 -21.22 -18.60 -1.58
C LEU A 150 -21.51 -19.46 -0.35
N ALA A 151 -22.75 -19.51 0.17
CA ALA A 151 -23.10 -20.07 1.48
C ALA A 151 -22.62 -21.52 1.76
N GLY A 152 -22.44 -22.36 0.73
CA GLY A 152 -21.97 -23.73 0.88
C GLY A 152 -20.51 -23.88 1.38
N ASP A 153 -20.19 -25.05 1.97
CA ASP A 153 -18.81 -25.38 2.36
C ASP A 153 -17.91 -25.58 1.13
N ILE A 154 -18.45 -26.18 0.07
CA ILE A 154 -17.85 -26.18 -1.27
C ILE A 154 -18.66 -25.23 -2.13
N ALA A 155 -18.00 -24.34 -2.87
CA ALA A 155 -18.68 -23.37 -3.71
C ALA A 155 -19.24 -24.05 -4.96
N ALA A 156 -20.57 -24.03 -5.13
CA ALA A 156 -21.18 -24.58 -6.33
C ALA A 156 -20.80 -23.76 -7.56
N ARG A 157 -20.66 -24.42 -8.72
CA ARG A 157 -20.32 -23.72 -9.97
C ARG A 157 -21.34 -22.65 -10.34
N ASP A 158 -22.62 -22.88 -10.05
CA ASP A 158 -23.69 -21.94 -10.36
C ASP A 158 -23.69 -20.72 -9.43
N ASP A 159 -23.32 -20.89 -8.16
CA ASP A 159 -23.13 -19.80 -7.20
C ASP A 159 -21.99 -18.87 -7.64
N ILE A 160 -20.86 -19.44 -8.07
CA ILE A 160 -19.73 -18.67 -8.59
C ILE A 160 -20.12 -17.91 -9.87
N LYS A 161 -20.88 -18.55 -10.77
CA LYS A 161 -21.41 -17.89 -11.97
C LYS A 161 -22.39 -16.77 -11.61
N ALA A 162 -23.24 -16.96 -10.61
CA ALA A 162 -24.19 -15.95 -10.14
C ALA A 162 -23.45 -14.73 -9.56
N LEU A 163 -22.44 -14.96 -8.72
CA LEU A 163 -21.57 -13.89 -8.20
C LEU A 163 -20.86 -13.15 -9.34
N ARG A 164 -20.24 -13.88 -10.28
CA ARG A 164 -19.54 -13.27 -11.42
C ARG A 164 -20.48 -12.40 -12.24
N ARG A 165 -21.68 -12.90 -12.57
CA ARG A 165 -22.70 -12.15 -13.30
C ARG A 165 -23.10 -10.88 -12.56
N HIS A 166 -23.37 -10.98 -11.26
CA HIS A 166 -23.73 -9.83 -10.43
C HIS A 166 -22.64 -8.74 -10.40
N ALA A 167 -21.37 -9.15 -10.28
CA ALA A 167 -20.24 -8.23 -10.34
C ALA A 167 -20.12 -7.57 -11.73
N LEU A 168 -20.21 -8.35 -12.81
CA LEU A 168 -20.18 -7.83 -14.18
C LEU A 168 -21.32 -6.84 -14.45
N ASP A 169 -22.55 -7.19 -14.10
CA ASP A 169 -23.73 -6.34 -14.28
C ASP A 169 -23.61 -5.03 -13.48
N THR A 170 -22.92 -5.07 -12.34
CA THR A 170 -22.67 -3.88 -11.53
C THR A 170 -21.62 -2.98 -12.17
N PHE A 171 -20.48 -3.52 -12.62
CA PHE A 171 -19.43 -2.74 -13.27
C PHE A 171 -19.84 -2.21 -14.65
N HIS A 172 -20.66 -2.94 -15.41
CA HIS A 172 -21.13 -2.49 -16.73
C HIS A 172 -22.07 -1.26 -16.68
N ARG A 173 -22.62 -0.91 -15.52
CA ARG A 173 -23.39 0.34 -15.32
C ARG A 173 -22.51 1.58 -15.43
N ASP A 174 -21.20 1.41 -15.35
CA ASP A 174 -20.19 2.45 -15.40
C ASP A 174 -19.23 2.22 -16.59
N PRO A 175 -19.64 2.57 -17.84
CA PRO A 175 -18.86 2.27 -19.05
C PRO A 175 -17.46 2.88 -19.07
N TRP A 176 -17.19 3.91 -18.25
CA TRP A 176 -15.89 4.56 -18.12
C TRP A 176 -14.80 3.67 -17.51
N ILE A 177 -15.17 2.50 -16.97
CA ILE A 177 -14.24 1.47 -16.47
C ILE A 177 -13.47 0.81 -17.61
N SER A 178 -14.07 0.62 -18.79
CA SER A 178 -13.38 -0.01 -19.94
C SER A 178 -12.26 0.88 -20.51
N GLY A 179 -11.30 0.25 -21.20
CA GLY A 179 -10.25 0.93 -21.94
C GLY A 179 -9.28 1.76 -21.09
N ALA A 180 -9.08 1.39 -19.82
CA ALA A 180 -8.23 2.15 -18.90
C ALA A 180 -6.73 1.84 -19.01
N GLY A 181 -6.36 0.73 -19.64
CA GLY A 181 -4.96 0.33 -19.90
C GLY A 181 -4.18 -0.17 -18.69
N ARG A 182 -4.29 0.48 -17.53
CA ARG A 182 -3.67 0.06 -16.27
C ARG A 182 -4.72 -0.05 -15.16
N LEU A 183 -4.55 -1.04 -14.29
CA LEU A 183 -5.32 -1.19 -13.06
C LEU A 183 -4.36 -1.35 -11.88
N VAL A 184 -4.50 -0.47 -10.89
CA VAL A 184 -3.87 -0.60 -9.57
C VAL A 184 -4.94 -1.03 -8.58
N ALA A 185 -4.76 -2.15 -7.89
CA ALA A 185 -5.71 -2.63 -6.90
C ALA A 185 -5.09 -2.74 -5.52
N MET A 186 -5.92 -2.48 -4.50
CA MET A 186 -5.51 -2.38 -3.11
C MET A 186 -6.53 -3.05 -2.20
N GLY A 187 -6.17 -3.16 -0.92
CA GLY A 187 -7.01 -3.76 0.09
C GLY A 187 -6.53 -5.15 0.51
N GLY A 188 -7.15 -5.65 1.58
CA GLY A 188 -6.71 -6.89 2.21
C GLY A 188 -6.80 -8.10 1.30
N ALA A 189 -7.92 -8.25 0.60
CA ALA A 189 -8.15 -9.35 -0.34
C ALA A 189 -7.09 -9.34 -1.45
N VAL A 190 -6.88 -8.19 -2.09
CA VAL A 190 -5.90 -8.03 -3.18
C VAL A 190 -4.50 -8.41 -2.74
N ARG A 191 -4.03 -7.95 -1.58
CA ARG A 191 -2.70 -8.32 -1.05
C ARG A 191 -2.57 -9.82 -0.78
N THR A 192 -3.66 -10.47 -0.36
CA THR A 192 -3.64 -11.90 -0.07
C THR A 192 -3.61 -12.71 -1.36
N LEU A 193 -4.42 -12.33 -2.37
CA LEU A 193 -4.37 -12.93 -3.71
C LEU A 193 -2.99 -12.76 -4.35
N ALA A 194 -2.38 -11.58 -4.21
CA ALA A 194 -1.03 -11.32 -4.67
C ALA A 194 0.00 -12.25 -4.02
N ALA A 195 -0.07 -12.43 -2.69
CA ALA A 195 0.81 -13.34 -1.97
C ALA A 195 0.62 -14.80 -2.41
N MET A 196 -0.62 -15.23 -2.64
CA MET A 196 -0.93 -16.56 -3.17
C MET A 196 -0.34 -16.75 -4.57
N ALA A 197 -0.53 -15.77 -5.47
CA ALA A 197 0.03 -15.80 -6.82
C ALA A 197 1.56 -15.81 -6.82
N GLN A 198 2.20 -14.99 -5.96
CA GLN A 198 3.65 -15.00 -5.78
C GLN A 198 4.16 -16.36 -5.33
N LYS A 199 3.50 -17.00 -4.35
CA LYS A 199 3.89 -18.34 -3.87
C LYS A 199 3.70 -19.40 -4.95
N ALA A 200 2.60 -19.37 -5.70
CA ALA A 200 2.37 -20.29 -6.81
C ALA A 200 3.43 -20.16 -7.91
N ALA A 201 3.87 -18.93 -8.21
CA ALA A 201 4.89 -18.64 -9.21
C ALA A 201 6.34 -18.77 -8.70
N SER A 202 6.56 -19.16 -7.44
CA SER A 202 7.89 -19.13 -6.79
C SER A 202 8.59 -17.77 -6.96
N TYR A 203 7.83 -16.68 -6.82
CA TYR A 203 8.31 -15.33 -7.04
C TYR A 203 9.41 -14.96 -6.02
N PRO A 204 10.53 -14.36 -6.45
CA PRO A 204 11.72 -14.21 -5.60
C PRO A 204 11.61 -13.09 -4.55
N LEU A 205 10.62 -12.19 -4.66
CA LEU A 205 10.40 -11.12 -3.68
C LEU A 205 9.23 -11.47 -2.76
N GLY A 206 9.35 -11.13 -1.48
CA GLY A 206 8.29 -11.35 -0.48
C GLY A 206 7.24 -10.24 -0.42
N GLU A 207 7.59 -9.03 -0.87
CA GLU A 207 6.70 -7.88 -0.87
C GLU A 207 5.71 -7.92 -2.03
N VAL A 208 4.44 -7.62 -1.75
CA VAL A 208 3.37 -7.61 -2.75
C VAL A 208 3.20 -6.25 -3.43
N HIS A 209 3.72 -5.17 -2.85
CA HIS A 209 3.62 -3.84 -3.43
C HIS A 209 4.36 -3.76 -4.78
N GLY A 210 3.68 -3.27 -5.83
CA GLY A 210 4.21 -3.21 -7.20
C GLY A 210 4.27 -4.56 -7.90
N TYR A 211 3.68 -5.62 -7.32
CA TYR A 211 3.53 -6.91 -7.99
C TYR A 211 2.48 -6.81 -9.09
N LEU A 212 2.81 -7.28 -10.29
CA LEU A 212 1.90 -7.35 -11.44
C LEU A 212 1.30 -8.75 -11.52
N MET A 213 0.11 -8.92 -10.95
CA MET A 213 -0.62 -10.18 -10.99
C MET A 213 -1.35 -10.33 -12.32
N ALA A 214 -1.12 -11.44 -13.01
CA ALA A 214 -1.81 -11.76 -14.26
C ALA A 214 -3.25 -12.23 -13.99
N ARG A 215 -4.16 -11.94 -14.92
CA ARG A 215 -5.55 -12.38 -14.85
C ARG A 215 -5.66 -13.91 -14.90
N ASP A 216 -4.84 -14.58 -15.70
CA ASP A 216 -4.80 -16.05 -15.75
C ASP A 216 -4.45 -16.66 -14.39
N ALA A 217 -3.46 -16.07 -13.71
CA ALA A 217 -3.10 -16.49 -12.35
C ALA A 217 -4.25 -16.25 -11.35
N MET A 218 -5.08 -15.23 -11.55
CA MET A 218 -6.31 -15.03 -10.76
C MET A 218 -7.31 -16.17 -11.03
N GLY A 219 -7.49 -16.56 -12.29
CA GLY A 219 -8.32 -17.70 -12.69
C GLY A 219 -7.90 -19.00 -12.02
N ASP A 220 -6.60 -19.32 -12.06
CA ASP A 220 -6.03 -20.51 -11.40
C ASP A 220 -6.31 -20.52 -9.88
N LEU A 221 -6.23 -19.36 -9.23
CA LEU A 221 -6.54 -19.22 -7.81
C LEU A 221 -8.03 -19.42 -7.54
N ILE A 222 -8.92 -18.91 -8.40
CA ILE A 222 -10.37 -19.11 -8.30
C ILE A 222 -10.67 -20.61 -8.40
N ASP A 223 -10.17 -21.30 -9.41
CA ASP A 223 -10.43 -22.72 -9.64
C ASP A 223 -9.91 -23.58 -8.47
N ARG A 224 -8.71 -23.27 -7.98
CA ARG A 224 -8.13 -23.95 -6.81
C ARG A 224 -8.96 -23.77 -5.55
N MET A 225 -9.46 -22.56 -5.29
CA MET A 225 -10.30 -22.29 -4.10
C MET A 225 -11.70 -22.88 -4.24
N ALA A 226 -12.26 -22.87 -5.44
CA ALA A 226 -13.59 -23.43 -5.73
C ALA A 226 -13.62 -24.96 -5.52
N GLY A 227 -12.53 -25.66 -5.85
CA GLY A 227 -12.40 -27.10 -5.68
C GLY A 227 -12.20 -27.59 -4.23
N LEU A 228 -12.06 -26.68 -3.26
CA LEU A 228 -11.78 -27.03 -1.86
C LEU A 228 -12.91 -26.59 -0.92
N PRO A 229 -13.22 -27.40 0.11
CA PRO A 229 -14.04 -26.96 1.24
C PRO A 229 -13.47 -25.70 1.90
N ARG A 230 -14.32 -24.80 2.41
CA ARG A 230 -13.93 -23.52 3.03
C ARG A 230 -12.83 -23.73 4.08
N ARG A 231 -12.97 -24.74 4.93
CA ARG A 231 -12.02 -25.09 6.00
C ARG A 231 -10.63 -25.52 5.51
N GLU A 232 -10.55 -26.01 4.27
CA GLU A 232 -9.31 -26.52 3.67
C GLU A 232 -8.56 -25.45 2.88
N ARG A 233 -9.24 -24.38 2.46
CA ARG A 233 -8.61 -23.27 1.73
C ARG A 233 -7.43 -22.65 2.48
N LYS A 234 -7.45 -22.62 3.82
CA LYS A 234 -6.32 -22.14 4.64
C LYS A 234 -5.00 -22.90 4.42
N ARG A 235 -5.03 -24.07 3.77
CA ARG A 235 -3.83 -24.84 3.39
C ARG A 235 -3.19 -24.35 2.09
N ILE A 236 -3.86 -23.48 1.33
CA ILE A 236 -3.32 -22.89 0.11
C ILE A 236 -2.17 -21.95 0.49
N PRO A 237 -0.95 -22.13 -0.05
CA PRO A 237 0.18 -21.25 0.23
C PRO A 237 -0.14 -19.79 -0.06
N GLY A 238 0.21 -18.90 0.87
CA GLY A 238 -0.06 -17.46 0.77
C GLY A 238 -1.44 -17.02 1.26
N LEU A 239 -2.39 -17.95 1.47
CA LEU A 239 -3.71 -17.63 2.01
C LEU A 239 -3.68 -17.60 3.54
N LYS A 240 -3.94 -16.42 4.13
CA LYS A 240 -4.05 -16.29 5.59
C LYS A 240 -5.32 -16.98 6.09
N ALA A 241 -5.20 -17.68 7.22
CA ALA A 241 -6.29 -18.50 7.76
C ALA A 241 -7.55 -17.69 8.13
N ASP A 242 -7.35 -16.44 8.58
CA ASP A 242 -8.41 -15.49 8.93
C ASP A 242 -9.17 -14.91 7.72
N ARG A 243 -8.76 -15.27 6.50
CA ARG A 243 -9.36 -14.81 5.24
C ARG A 243 -9.76 -15.93 4.28
N ALA A 244 -9.57 -17.18 4.70
CA ALA A 244 -9.73 -18.34 3.85
C ALA A 244 -11.18 -18.54 3.38
N ASP A 245 -12.14 -18.10 4.19
CA ASP A 245 -13.57 -18.12 3.93
C ASP A 245 -13.98 -17.13 2.83
N ILE A 246 -13.46 -15.90 2.87
CA ILE A 246 -13.91 -14.80 2.00
C ILE A 246 -13.11 -14.62 0.70
N MET A 247 -11.96 -15.28 0.58
CA MET A 247 -11.02 -15.01 -0.51
C MET A 247 -11.56 -15.36 -1.90
N LEU A 248 -12.36 -16.42 -2.01
CA LEU A 248 -12.94 -16.84 -3.29
C LEU A 248 -13.85 -15.75 -3.88
N ALA A 249 -14.72 -15.15 -3.06
CA ALA A 249 -15.59 -14.08 -3.54
C ALA A 249 -14.78 -12.85 -3.97
N GLY A 250 -13.77 -12.47 -3.17
CA GLY A 250 -12.88 -11.35 -3.51
C GLY A 250 -12.13 -11.57 -4.83
N ALA A 251 -11.68 -12.80 -5.10
CA ALA A 251 -11.03 -13.16 -6.36
C ALA A 251 -11.99 -13.03 -7.56
N VAL A 252 -13.22 -13.54 -7.43
CA VAL A 252 -14.24 -13.46 -8.49
C VAL A 252 -14.63 -12.01 -8.80
N VAL A 253 -14.77 -11.16 -7.78
CA VAL A 253 -15.06 -9.72 -7.97
C VAL A 253 -13.91 -9.02 -8.70
N LEU A 254 -12.66 -9.28 -8.28
CA LEU A 254 -11.50 -8.65 -8.91
C LEU A 254 -11.29 -9.15 -10.35
N ASP A 255 -11.50 -10.44 -10.62
CA ASP A 255 -11.48 -11.01 -11.98
C ASP A 255 -12.55 -10.37 -12.88
N ALA A 256 -13.76 -10.16 -12.36
CA ALA A 256 -14.83 -9.46 -13.08
C ALA A 256 -14.46 -8.00 -13.38
N LEU A 257 -13.85 -7.28 -12.44
CA LEU A 257 -13.35 -5.92 -12.68
C LEU A 257 -12.27 -5.91 -13.76
N MET A 258 -11.29 -6.83 -13.69
CA MET A 258 -10.23 -6.93 -14.70
C MET A 258 -10.81 -7.21 -16.10
N HIS A 259 -11.87 -8.02 -16.18
CA HIS A 259 -12.58 -8.29 -17.42
C HIS A 259 -13.23 -7.04 -18.01
N VAL A 260 -14.00 -6.29 -17.21
CA VAL A 260 -14.68 -5.06 -17.68
C VAL A 260 -13.68 -3.95 -18.00
N ALA A 261 -12.58 -3.86 -17.24
CA ALA A 261 -11.50 -2.91 -17.49
C ALA A 261 -10.62 -3.27 -18.70
N GLU A 262 -10.79 -4.47 -19.28
CA GLU A 262 -10.00 -4.98 -20.40
C GLU A 262 -8.49 -5.03 -20.10
N VAL A 263 -8.13 -5.47 -18.89
CA VAL A 263 -6.74 -5.58 -18.44
C VAL A 263 -6.35 -7.02 -18.11
N ASP A 264 -5.21 -7.46 -18.65
CA ASP A 264 -4.65 -8.78 -18.36
C ASP A 264 -3.81 -8.80 -17.08
N ARG A 265 -3.53 -7.63 -16.49
CA ARG A 265 -2.69 -7.48 -15.31
C ARG A 265 -3.21 -6.42 -14.37
N VAL A 266 -3.07 -6.70 -13.07
CA VAL A 266 -3.35 -5.76 -11.99
C VAL A 266 -2.08 -5.52 -11.17
N GLU A 267 -1.73 -4.25 -10.96
CA GLU A 267 -0.65 -3.82 -10.08
C GLU A 267 -1.16 -3.75 -8.64
N VAL A 268 -0.47 -4.40 -7.72
CA VAL A 268 -0.90 -4.48 -6.33
C VAL A 268 -0.33 -3.31 -5.54
N CYS A 269 -1.19 -2.50 -4.93
CA CYS A 269 -0.80 -1.46 -3.99
C CYS A 269 -0.94 -1.94 -2.54
N ALA A 270 0.10 -1.73 -1.73
CA ALA A 270 0.04 -2.01 -0.30
C ALA A 270 -0.55 -0.84 0.48
N GLU A 271 -0.42 0.36 -0.08
CA GLU A 271 -1.06 1.58 0.40
C GLU A 271 -2.53 1.59 -0.02
N GLY A 272 -3.39 2.11 0.85
CA GLY A 272 -4.83 2.15 0.63
C GLY A 272 -5.45 3.26 1.46
N LEU A 273 -6.72 3.15 1.82
CA LEU A 273 -7.47 4.21 2.51
C LEU A 273 -6.73 4.89 3.68
N ARG A 274 -6.06 4.14 4.56
CA ARG A 274 -5.29 4.71 5.68
C ARG A 274 -4.16 5.62 5.23
N TRP A 275 -3.49 5.28 4.13
CA TRP A 275 -2.46 6.11 3.51
C TRP A 275 -3.06 7.33 2.85
N GLY A 276 -4.24 7.23 2.25
CA GLY A 276 -4.94 8.41 1.71
C GLY A 276 -5.29 9.44 2.79
N VAL A 277 -5.77 8.98 3.95
CA VAL A 277 -6.03 9.85 5.11
C VAL A 277 -4.74 10.52 5.59
N PHE A 278 -3.63 9.75 5.63
CA PHE A 278 -2.31 10.29 5.97
C PHE A 278 -1.84 11.32 4.95
N TRP A 279 -1.85 11.02 3.65
CA TRP A 279 -1.35 11.91 2.60
C TRP A 279 -2.14 13.22 2.54
N GLU A 280 -3.47 13.18 2.71
CA GLU A 280 -4.28 14.39 2.81
C GLU A 280 -3.85 15.30 3.97
N ALA A 281 -3.55 14.71 5.13
CA ALA A 281 -3.10 15.47 6.30
C ALA A 281 -1.66 15.98 6.13
N PHE A 282 -0.77 15.10 5.69
CA PHE A 282 0.67 15.32 5.64
C PHE A 282 1.08 16.34 4.57
N LEU A 283 0.39 16.36 3.44
CA LEU A 283 0.70 17.26 2.32
C LEU A 283 -0.08 18.58 2.38
N ALA A 284 -0.92 18.81 3.38
CA ALA A 284 -1.65 20.07 3.52
C ALA A 284 -0.66 21.25 3.65
N PRO A 285 -0.90 22.40 2.97
CA PRO A 285 -2.11 22.78 2.24
C PRO A 285 -2.07 22.48 0.71
N ALA A 286 -1.25 21.55 0.23
CA ALA A 286 -1.17 21.24 -1.20
C ALA A 286 -2.51 20.75 -1.76
N GLU A 287 -2.94 21.33 -2.88
CA GLU A 287 -4.16 20.99 -3.59
C GLU A 287 -3.89 20.72 -5.08
N PRO A 288 -4.05 19.47 -5.56
CA PRO A 288 -4.31 18.25 -4.79
C PRO A 288 -3.09 17.79 -3.94
N PRO A 289 -3.30 17.02 -2.86
CA PRO A 289 -2.22 16.53 -1.98
C PRO A 289 -1.46 15.37 -2.64
N LEU A 290 -0.61 15.70 -3.61
CA LEU A 290 0.16 14.76 -4.42
C LEU A 290 1.66 14.89 -4.18
N VAL A 291 2.33 13.74 -4.11
CA VAL A 291 3.78 13.65 -4.26
C VAL A 291 4.11 13.82 -5.74
N GLU A 292 5.03 14.74 -6.04
CA GLU A 292 5.43 15.08 -7.41
C GLU A 292 6.14 13.89 -8.10
N ASP A 293 7.22 13.39 -7.50
CA ASP A 293 7.93 12.20 -7.97
C ASP A 293 7.95 11.11 -6.89
N VAL A 294 7.01 10.18 -7.00
CA VAL A 294 6.84 9.06 -6.07
C VAL A 294 8.12 8.24 -5.91
N ARG A 295 8.85 7.98 -7.00
CA ARG A 295 10.05 7.12 -6.95
C ARG A 295 11.23 7.86 -6.34
N ALA A 296 11.48 9.09 -6.78
CA ALA A 296 12.58 9.87 -6.24
C ALA A 296 12.38 10.16 -4.75
N THR A 297 11.15 10.50 -4.33
CA THR A 297 10.81 10.67 -2.91
C THR A 297 11.03 9.37 -2.15
N SER A 298 10.52 8.23 -2.64
CA SER A 298 10.71 6.94 -1.97
C SER A 298 12.19 6.54 -1.81
N VAL A 299 13.02 6.86 -2.80
CA VAL A 299 14.47 6.60 -2.74
C VAL A 299 15.13 7.47 -1.69
N ARG A 300 14.79 8.76 -1.62
CA ARG A 300 15.35 9.68 -0.62
C ARG A 300 14.87 9.32 0.79
N ASP A 301 13.59 9.00 0.95
CA ASP A 301 13.03 8.58 2.24
C ASP A 301 13.73 7.32 2.73
N LEU A 302 13.99 6.36 1.84
CA LEU A 302 14.75 5.16 2.17
C LEU A 302 16.18 5.52 2.60
N ALA A 303 16.87 6.39 1.85
CA ALA A 303 18.22 6.81 2.17
C ALA A 303 18.29 7.51 3.54
N GLU A 304 17.31 8.37 3.84
CA GLU A 304 17.15 9.06 5.13
C GLU A 304 16.90 8.10 6.30
N VAL A 305 15.99 7.13 6.12
CA VAL A 305 15.73 6.10 7.14
C VAL A 305 17.00 5.34 7.51
N TYR A 306 17.91 5.15 6.55
CA TYR A 306 19.20 4.49 6.75
C TYR A 306 20.35 5.47 6.92
N GLY A 307 20.11 6.75 7.22
CA GLY A 307 21.14 7.71 7.63
C GLY A 307 22.34 7.83 6.67
N TYR A 308 22.09 7.81 5.37
CA TYR A 308 23.12 7.95 4.34
C TYR A 308 23.91 9.28 4.41
N ASP A 309 25.15 9.29 3.91
CA ASP A 309 25.91 10.54 3.76
C ASP A 309 25.39 11.29 2.53
N ARG A 310 24.42 12.17 2.78
CA ARG A 310 23.72 12.94 1.74
C ARG A 310 24.68 13.70 0.80
N PRO A 311 25.60 14.57 1.28
CA PRO A 311 26.56 15.24 0.40
C PRO A 311 27.38 14.28 -0.47
N HIS A 312 27.85 13.17 0.11
CA HIS A 312 28.61 12.17 -0.62
C HIS A 312 27.77 11.48 -1.70
N CYS A 313 26.59 10.97 -1.35
CA CYS A 313 25.72 10.24 -2.27
C CYS A 313 25.14 11.12 -3.38
N GLU A 314 24.79 12.38 -3.08
CA GLU A 314 24.38 13.34 -4.11
C GLU A 314 25.55 13.67 -5.06
N HIS A 315 26.78 13.78 -4.54
CA HIS A 315 27.97 13.96 -5.36
C HIS A 315 28.22 12.76 -6.29
N VAL A 316 28.13 11.54 -5.78
CA VAL A 316 28.28 10.30 -6.56
C VAL A 316 27.20 10.20 -7.63
N ALA A 317 25.93 10.47 -7.29
CA ALA A 317 24.83 10.46 -8.25
C ALA A 317 25.05 11.47 -9.38
N ARG A 318 25.48 12.69 -9.07
CA ARG A 318 25.78 13.72 -10.07
C ARG A 318 26.90 13.29 -11.02
N LEU A 319 27.99 12.71 -10.51
CA LEU A 319 29.09 12.20 -11.35
C LEU A 319 28.65 11.03 -12.23
N ALA A 320 27.93 10.06 -11.65
CA ALA A 320 27.44 8.89 -12.37
C ALA A 320 26.52 9.30 -13.53
N LEU A 321 25.61 10.26 -13.30
CA LEU A 321 24.72 10.79 -14.33
C LEU A 321 25.47 11.58 -15.40
N ALA A 322 26.47 12.38 -15.03
CA ALA A 322 27.29 13.09 -16.01
C ALA A 322 28.05 12.14 -16.95
N ILE A 323 28.54 11.02 -16.42
CA ILE A 323 29.17 9.96 -17.20
C ILE A 323 28.14 9.28 -18.12
N PHE A 324 26.98 8.88 -17.60
CA PHE A 324 25.90 8.29 -18.39
C PHE A 324 25.47 9.19 -19.54
N ASP A 325 25.23 10.48 -19.27
CA ASP A 325 24.83 11.45 -20.29
C ASP A 325 25.95 11.69 -21.31
N GLY A 326 27.22 11.68 -20.86
CA GLY A 326 28.39 11.77 -21.74
C GLY A 326 28.54 10.59 -22.69
N LEU A 327 28.38 9.37 -22.18
CA LEU A 327 28.44 8.14 -22.97
C LEU A 327 27.28 8.02 -23.95
N ALA A 328 26.08 8.47 -23.57
CA ALA A 328 24.93 8.56 -24.47
C ALA A 328 25.23 9.50 -25.65
N ARG A 329 25.81 10.69 -25.39
CA ARG A 329 26.21 11.64 -26.44
C ARG A 329 27.27 11.08 -27.40
N LEU A 330 28.13 10.19 -26.92
CA LEU A 330 29.15 9.50 -27.73
C LEU A 330 28.59 8.28 -28.49
N GLY A 331 27.29 7.99 -28.39
CA GLY A 331 26.64 6.88 -29.07
C GLY A 331 26.99 5.50 -28.47
N VAL A 332 27.47 5.45 -27.23
CA VAL A 332 27.79 4.19 -26.54
C VAL A 332 26.51 3.45 -26.11
N HIS A 333 25.44 4.20 -25.83
CA HIS A 333 24.10 3.68 -25.54
C HIS A 333 23.03 4.74 -25.86
N ASP A 334 21.76 4.34 -25.82
CA ASP A 334 20.62 5.15 -26.30
C ASP A 334 20.15 6.24 -25.32
N GLY A 335 20.78 6.35 -24.14
CA GLY A 335 20.38 7.31 -23.11
C GLY A 335 18.97 7.09 -22.53
N ASP A 336 18.52 5.83 -22.36
CA ASP A 336 17.18 5.53 -21.83
C ASP A 336 16.92 6.24 -20.48
N PRO A 337 15.90 7.11 -20.38
CA PRO A 337 15.55 7.82 -19.14
C PRO A 337 15.31 6.90 -17.94
N ARG A 338 14.83 5.66 -18.16
CA ARG A 338 14.59 4.68 -17.09
C ARG A 338 15.90 4.15 -16.52
N GLU A 339 16.87 3.87 -17.37
CA GLU A 339 18.19 3.43 -16.93
C GLU A 339 18.92 4.56 -16.20
N ARG A 340 18.78 5.78 -16.69
CA ARG A 340 19.26 7.00 -16.03
C ARG A 340 18.67 7.17 -14.63
N GLU A 341 17.36 7.02 -14.47
CA GLU A 341 16.67 7.06 -13.17
C GLU A 341 17.15 5.95 -12.23
N TRP A 342 17.33 4.73 -12.74
CA TRP A 342 17.83 3.62 -11.93
C TRP A 342 19.26 3.86 -11.45
N LEU A 343 20.12 4.42 -12.31
CA LEU A 343 21.48 4.80 -11.96
C LEU A 343 21.48 5.88 -10.88
N ALA A 344 20.65 6.93 -11.02
CA ALA A 344 20.50 7.96 -10.01
C ALA A 344 20.10 7.36 -8.65
N SER A 345 19.12 6.45 -8.66
CA SER A 345 18.66 5.80 -7.43
C SER A 345 19.72 4.88 -6.82
N ALA A 346 20.44 4.13 -7.65
CA ALA A 346 21.50 3.24 -7.18
C ALA A 346 22.64 4.05 -6.55
N ALA A 347 23.02 5.16 -7.17
CA ALA A 347 24.03 6.06 -6.63
C ALA A 347 23.60 6.73 -5.32
N LEU A 348 22.32 7.06 -5.15
CA LEU A 348 21.81 7.59 -3.87
C LEU A 348 21.76 6.54 -2.76
N LEU A 349 21.59 5.27 -3.11
CA LEU A 349 21.41 4.17 -2.15
C LEU A 349 22.65 3.29 -1.98
N HIS A 350 23.78 3.66 -2.57
CA HIS A 350 24.96 2.78 -2.59
C HIS A 350 25.63 2.63 -1.22
N ASP A 351 25.42 3.57 -0.30
CA ASP A 351 26.04 3.59 1.02
C ASP A 351 25.11 3.09 2.15
N VAL A 352 23.81 2.94 1.90
CA VAL A 352 22.81 2.56 2.93
C VAL A 352 23.09 1.19 3.59
N GLY A 353 23.92 0.35 2.95
CA GLY A 353 24.38 -0.93 3.48
C GLY A 353 25.43 -0.83 4.59
N HIS A 354 26.18 0.28 4.70
CA HIS A 354 27.26 0.45 5.69
C HIS A 354 26.78 0.35 7.13
N LEU A 355 25.54 0.74 7.41
CA LEU A 355 24.96 0.79 8.76
C LEU A 355 24.58 -0.58 9.34
N LEU A 356 24.47 -1.61 8.51
CA LEU A 356 23.96 -2.91 8.96
C LEU A 356 25.08 -3.88 9.36
N LEU A 357 26.22 -3.93 8.65
CA LEU A 357 27.47 -4.61 9.05
C LEU A 357 28.65 -4.03 8.26
N GLY A 358 29.87 -4.06 8.82
CA GLY A 358 31.11 -3.53 8.21
C GLY A 358 31.62 -4.19 6.91
N ASP A 359 30.75 -4.86 6.15
CA ASP A 359 30.99 -5.33 4.78
C ASP A 359 29.85 -4.86 3.85
N PRO A 360 30.03 -3.77 3.07
CA PRO A 360 28.94 -2.97 2.49
C PRO A 360 28.06 -3.70 1.44
N LEU A 361 28.67 -4.62 0.67
CA LEU A 361 28.15 -5.00 -0.65
C LEU A 361 27.16 -6.18 -0.63
N ARG A 362 27.13 -7.00 0.44
CA ARG A 362 26.15 -8.10 0.56
C ARG A 362 24.76 -7.65 0.98
N ILE A 363 24.65 -6.41 1.45
CA ILE A 363 23.48 -5.87 2.13
C ILE A 363 22.64 -4.99 1.19
N GLU A 364 23.25 -4.27 0.24
CA GLU A 364 22.57 -3.44 -0.77
C GLU A 364 21.45 -4.18 -1.51
N VAL A 365 21.71 -5.44 -1.89
CA VAL A 365 20.75 -6.29 -2.62
C VAL A 365 19.59 -6.75 -1.72
N VAL A 366 19.81 -6.89 -0.41
CA VAL A 366 18.78 -7.35 0.55
C VAL A 366 17.91 -6.18 1.01
N THR A 367 18.50 -5.02 1.28
CA THR A 367 17.78 -3.83 1.76
C THR A 367 16.91 -3.23 0.67
N VAL A 368 17.39 -3.06 -0.57
CA VAL A 368 16.58 -2.53 -1.69
C VAL A 368 15.53 -3.53 -2.20
N ARG A 369 15.75 -4.84 -2.01
CA ARG A 369 14.74 -5.88 -2.33
C ARG A 369 13.68 -6.04 -1.23
N GLY A 370 14.04 -5.75 0.02
CA GLY A 370 13.17 -5.86 1.21
C GLY A 370 12.43 -4.58 1.57
N SER A 371 12.95 -3.40 1.19
CA SER A 371 12.28 -2.12 1.44
C SER A 371 11.28 -1.80 0.32
N GLY A 372 10.08 -1.37 0.73
CA GLY A 372 9.02 -0.98 -0.17
C GLY A 372 9.32 0.33 -0.88
N VAL A 373 10.23 0.38 -1.86
CA VAL A 373 10.38 1.59 -2.70
C VAL A 373 9.11 1.76 -3.53
N ALA A 374 8.31 2.77 -3.19
CA ALA A 374 7.04 3.04 -3.85
C ALA A 374 7.27 3.37 -5.34
N GLY A 375 6.32 2.99 -6.19
CA GLY A 375 6.43 3.21 -7.63
C GLY A 375 7.40 2.28 -8.41
N ARG A 376 8.16 1.38 -7.77
CA ARG A 376 8.96 0.37 -8.50
C ARG A 376 8.19 -0.93 -8.72
N ARG A 377 7.94 -1.26 -10.00
CA ARG A 377 7.42 -2.58 -10.41
C ARG A 377 8.44 -3.68 -10.11
N GLY A 378 7.97 -4.91 -9.90
CA GLY A 378 8.80 -6.08 -9.56
C GLY A 378 10.06 -6.29 -10.42
N ARG A 379 9.98 -6.10 -11.74
CA ARG A 379 11.15 -6.20 -12.65
C ARG A 379 12.18 -5.06 -12.46
N GLY A 380 11.72 -3.85 -12.13
CA GLY A 380 12.58 -2.69 -11.86
C GLY A 380 13.29 -2.77 -10.49
N ARG A 381 12.66 -3.41 -9.49
CA ARG A 381 13.31 -3.74 -8.20
C ARG A 381 14.45 -4.73 -8.39
N MET A 382 14.22 -5.79 -9.18
CA MET A 382 15.25 -6.80 -9.46
C MET A 382 16.44 -6.23 -10.25
N ARG A 383 16.19 -5.34 -11.23
CA ARG A 383 17.27 -4.68 -12.00
C ARG A 383 18.03 -3.65 -11.18
N GLY A 384 17.35 -2.78 -10.43
CA GLY A 384 18.00 -1.82 -9.53
C GLY A 384 18.89 -2.50 -8.48
N GLY A 385 18.38 -3.55 -7.84
CA GLY A 385 19.18 -4.36 -6.91
C GLY A 385 20.21 -5.29 -7.57
N SER A 386 20.30 -5.32 -8.91
CA SER A 386 21.40 -6.01 -9.63
C SER A 386 22.41 -5.02 -10.23
N LEU A 387 22.06 -3.73 -10.31
CA LEU A 387 22.96 -2.62 -10.62
C LEU A 387 23.76 -2.16 -9.38
N ALA A 388 23.28 -2.52 -8.17
CA ALA A 388 24.07 -2.52 -6.94
C ALA A 388 25.25 -3.50 -7.08
N LEU A 389 26.47 -3.00 -6.95
CA LEU A 389 27.70 -3.47 -7.59
C LEU A 389 28.21 -4.85 -7.12
N GLY A 390 28.86 -5.60 -8.03
CA GLY A 390 29.64 -6.81 -7.69
C GLY A 390 31.02 -6.49 -7.07
N PRO A 391 31.72 -7.51 -6.53
CA PRO A 391 32.98 -7.30 -5.80
C PRO A 391 34.01 -6.58 -6.68
N LYS A 392 34.63 -5.52 -6.13
CA LYS A 392 35.71 -4.75 -6.78
C LYS A 392 35.34 -4.03 -8.08
N GLY A 393 34.10 -3.54 -8.22
CA GLY A 393 33.73 -2.66 -9.33
C GLY A 393 33.62 -3.34 -10.69
N ARG A 394 33.42 -4.68 -10.72
CA ARG A 394 32.97 -5.36 -11.94
C ARG A 394 31.46 -5.19 -12.08
N ILE A 395 31.02 -4.46 -13.12
CA ILE A 395 29.64 -4.46 -13.59
C ILE A 395 29.49 -5.68 -14.51
N GLY A 396 29.08 -6.81 -13.94
CA GLY A 396 28.79 -8.03 -14.70
C GLY A 396 27.41 -8.57 -14.33
N LEU A 397 26.63 -8.99 -15.34
CA LEU A 397 25.40 -9.74 -15.12
C LEU A 397 25.72 -10.99 -14.29
N GLY A 398 25.26 -11.02 -13.04
CA GLY A 398 25.54 -12.11 -12.10
C GLY A 398 25.24 -13.48 -12.74
N GLN A 399 26.22 -14.37 -12.69
CA GLN A 399 26.14 -15.75 -13.19
C GLN A 399 25.15 -16.59 -12.37
N ARG A 400 23.86 -16.35 -12.53
CA ARG A 400 22.79 -17.33 -12.43
C ARG A 400 21.73 -16.93 -13.43
N ALA A 401 21.90 -17.45 -14.65
CA ALA A 401 20.88 -17.39 -15.68
C ALA A 401 19.57 -17.93 -15.12
N LEU A 402 18.61 -17.03 -14.86
CA LEU A 402 17.21 -17.41 -14.67
C LEU A 402 16.66 -17.72 -16.07
N PRO A 403 16.10 -18.90 -16.32
CA PRO A 403 15.63 -19.29 -17.64
C PRO A 403 14.32 -18.54 -17.91
N PHE A 404 14.38 -17.49 -18.72
CA PHE A 404 13.19 -16.94 -19.37
C PHE A 404 13.34 -17.13 -20.88
N PRO A 405 12.40 -17.79 -21.56
CA PRO A 405 12.45 -17.94 -23.01
C PRO A 405 12.17 -16.59 -23.66
N CYS A 406 13.23 -15.92 -24.12
CA CYS A 406 13.13 -14.81 -25.04
C CYS A 406 12.93 -15.39 -26.46
N ARG A 407 11.76 -15.19 -27.07
CA ARG A 407 11.58 -15.51 -28.49
C ARG A 407 12.39 -14.52 -29.33
N GLN A 408 13.43 -15.06 -29.96
CA GLN A 408 14.13 -14.64 -31.18
C GLN A 408 14.66 -13.20 -31.27
N GLY A 409 15.97 -13.07 -31.02
CA GLY A 409 16.90 -12.84 -32.14
C GLY A 409 17.34 -11.41 -32.47
N VAL A 410 18.05 -10.73 -31.57
CA VAL A 410 19.24 -9.90 -31.92
C VAL A 410 20.19 -9.96 -30.73
N ARG A 411 21.36 -10.59 -30.89
CA ARG A 411 22.48 -10.41 -29.96
C ARG A 411 23.03 -9.01 -30.20
N THR A 412 22.76 -8.05 -29.32
CA THR A 412 23.51 -6.79 -29.33
C THR A 412 24.72 -6.90 -28.41
N ASP A 413 25.86 -6.51 -28.98
CA ASP A 413 27.24 -6.54 -28.50
C ASP A 413 27.51 -5.61 -27.29
N THR A 414 26.48 -5.28 -26.52
CA THR A 414 26.51 -4.25 -25.47
C THR A 414 27.08 -4.78 -24.16
N GLY A 415 26.91 -6.07 -23.87
CA GLY A 415 27.42 -6.70 -22.64
C GLY A 415 28.95 -6.75 -22.55
N ALA A 416 29.64 -6.91 -23.70
CA ALA A 416 31.10 -7.00 -23.74
C ALA A 416 31.81 -5.63 -23.69
N ARG A 417 31.07 -4.51 -23.84
CA ARG A 417 31.62 -3.15 -23.75
C ARG A 417 31.56 -2.58 -22.34
N CYS A 418 30.56 -2.96 -21.53
CA CYS A 418 30.49 -2.59 -20.12
C CYS A 418 31.65 -3.17 -19.28
N ASP A 419 32.11 -4.38 -19.61
CA ASP A 419 33.26 -5.00 -18.92
C ASP A 419 34.56 -4.22 -19.13
N ARG A 420 34.76 -3.61 -20.31
CA ARG A 420 35.96 -2.81 -20.63
C ARG A 420 35.97 -1.43 -19.97
N LEU A 421 34.80 -0.84 -19.73
CA LEU A 421 34.65 0.46 -19.04
C LEU A 421 34.89 0.34 -17.52
N GLY A 422 34.56 -0.79 -16.91
CA GLY A 422 34.86 -1.06 -15.50
C GLY A 422 36.36 -1.16 -15.19
N GLU A 423 37.16 -1.65 -16.13
CA GLU A 423 38.63 -1.77 -15.97
C GLU A 423 39.34 -0.41 -16.05
N GLN A 424 38.85 0.55 -16.84
CA GLN A 424 39.41 1.92 -16.88
C GLN A 424 39.06 2.75 -15.63
N HIS A 425 37.90 2.52 -15.02
CA HIS A 425 37.49 3.21 -13.78
C HIS A 425 38.37 2.86 -12.56
N GLN A 426 38.94 1.64 -12.50
CA GLN A 426 39.86 1.24 -11.42
C GLN A 426 41.17 2.02 -11.43
N HIS A 427 41.64 2.49 -12.59
CA HIS A 427 42.96 3.10 -12.71
C HIS A 427 42.98 4.58 -12.25
N LEU A 428 41.84 5.28 -12.31
CA LEU A 428 41.72 6.69 -11.92
C LEU A 428 41.44 6.88 -10.41
N SER A 429 40.69 5.97 -9.80
CA SER A 429 40.38 6.04 -8.36
C SER A 429 41.61 5.75 -7.47
N LEU A 430 42.48 4.83 -7.91
CA LEU A 430 43.72 4.51 -7.19
C LEU A 430 44.81 5.59 -7.27
N GLN A 431 44.77 6.46 -8.28
CA GLN A 431 45.70 7.60 -8.38
C GLN A 431 45.24 8.81 -7.56
N GLY A 432 43.93 9.02 -7.43
CA GLY A 432 43.37 10.12 -6.61
C GLY A 432 43.65 9.98 -5.10
N GLN A 433 43.77 8.75 -4.58
CA GLN A 433 44.07 8.51 -3.17
C GLN A 433 45.57 8.65 -2.81
N ARG A 434 46.48 8.80 -3.79
CA ARG A 434 47.92 9.00 -3.54
C ARG A 434 48.37 10.46 -3.55
N ALA A 435 47.53 11.39 -4.02
CA ALA A 435 47.83 12.82 -4.00
C ALA A 435 47.14 13.48 -2.80
N GLY A 436 47.69 13.28 -1.59
CA GLY A 436 47.30 14.08 -0.44
C GLY A 436 47.66 15.54 -0.68
N ILE A 437 46.67 16.41 -0.84
CA ILE A 437 46.83 17.86 -0.83
C ILE A 437 45.78 18.43 0.13
N VAL A 438 46.29 18.87 1.28
CA VAL A 438 45.64 19.75 2.24
C VAL A 438 46.12 21.18 1.93
N ASP A 439 45.20 22.15 2.08
CA ASP A 439 45.39 23.57 2.46
C ASP A 439 44.75 24.66 1.56
N GLU A 440 43.84 25.40 2.23
CA GLU A 440 43.53 26.85 2.30
C GLU A 440 43.89 27.86 1.16
N PRO A 441 43.14 28.99 1.05
CA PRO A 441 43.14 29.87 -0.12
C PRO A 441 44.12 31.04 0.01
N GLY A 442 44.95 31.28 -1.02
CA GLY A 442 45.86 32.42 -1.08
C GLY A 442 46.40 32.68 -2.48
N ALA A 443 46.36 33.95 -2.90
CA ALA A 443 46.65 34.43 -4.25
C ALA A 443 48.08 34.16 -4.75
N LEU A 444 48.26 33.91 -6.06
CA LEU A 444 49.30 34.55 -6.87
C LEU A 444 49.14 34.33 -8.38
N GLN A 445 49.55 35.38 -9.09
CA GLN A 445 49.47 35.67 -10.51
C GLN A 445 50.26 34.74 -11.45
N THR A 446 49.64 34.50 -12.61
CA THR A 446 50.16 34.53 -14.01
C THR A 446 51.47 33.83 -14.41
N ARG A 447 51.41 33.30 -15.66
CA ARG A 447 52.45 32.77 -16.59
C ARG A 447 52.39 31.23 -16.66
N ASP A 448 52.15 30.55 -17.78
CA ASP A 448 52.19 30.82 -19.22
C ASP A 448 51.26 29.84 -19.98
N PRO A 449 50.90 30.08 -21.26
CA PRO A 449 50.39 29.07 -22.21
C PRO A 449 51.57 28.39 -22.96
N PRO A 450 51.39 27.56 -24.02
CA PRO A 450 50.31 26.65 -24.46
C PRO A 450 50.86 25.19 -24.67
N PHE A 451 50.14 24.37 -25.46
CA PHE A 451 50.47 23.06 -26.11
C PHE A 451 49.50 21.94 -25.68
N GLU A 452 48.41 21.74 -26.43
CA GLU A 452 48.26 20.94 -27.67
C GLU A 452 48.14 19.43 -27.43
N LEU A 453 46.89 18.98 -27.51
CA LEU A 453 46.36 17.78 -28.17
C LEU A 453 47.27 16.55 -28.32
N PHE A 454 46.90 15.48 -27.62
CA PHE A 454 46.57 14.19 -28.21
C PHE A 454 45.40 13.53 -27.47
#